data_AF-A0A6J4I7R8-F1
#
_entry.id   AF-A0A6J4I7R8-F1
#
_cell.length_a   1.000
_cell.length_b   1.000
_cell.length_c   1.000
_cell.angle_alpha   90.00
_cell.angle_beta   90.00
_cell.angle_gamma   90.00
#
_symmetry.space_group_name_H-M   'P 1'
#
loop_
_entity.id
_entity.type
_entity.pdbx_description
1 polymer ?
#
loop_
_entity_poly.entity_id
_entity_poly.type
_entity_poly.pdbx_seq_one_letter_code
_entity_poly.pdbx_strand_id
1 'polypeptide(L)'
;MSESVEQPAKYYRNNVTGTLTLLEAMCAAGIKNFVFSSTCATYGVSQEIPITENQPQKPINPYGKGKLMAIAKREELHQLTFPSQTTTLECKSL
;
A
#
# COMPACT_ATOMS: atom_id res chain seq x y z
N MET A 1 12.36 18.52 7.03
CA MET A 1 11.20 18.03 6.24
C MET A 1 11.50 16.60 5.85
N SER A 2 10.50 15.74 5.67
CA SER A 2 10.77 14.37 5.20
C SER A 2 11.10 14.39 3.71
N GLU A 3 12.05 13.57 3.26
CA GLU A 3 12.46 13.48 1.85
C GLU A 3 11.26 13.23 0.91
N SER A 4 10.23 12.54 1.40
CA SER A 4 8.98 12.32 0.65
C SER A 4 8.16 13.57 0.34
N VAL A 5 8.27 14.62 1.16
CA VAL A 5 7.63 15.91 0.93
C VAL A 5 8.46 16.73 -0.06
N GLU A 6 9.78 16.60 -0.01
CA GLU A 6 10.71 17.29 -0.91
C GLU A 6 10.74 16.65 -2.32
N GLN A 7 10.55 15.33 -2.41
CA GLN A 7 10.61 14.57 -3.67
C GLN A 7 9.42 13.60 -3.84
N PRO A 8 8.17 14.09 -3.89
CA PRO A 8 6.98 13.24 -3.92
C PRO A 8 6.96 12.28 -5.13
N ALA A 9 7.43 12.74 -6.30
CA ALA A 9 7.46 11.92 -7.53
C ALA A 9 8.31 10.65 -7.39
N LYS A 10 9.44 10.72 -6.67
CA LYS A 10 10.31 9.57 -6.38
C LYS A 10 9.57 8.50 -5.60
N TYR A 11 8.79 8.91 -4.59
CA TYR A 11 8.01 8.00 -3.76
C TYR A 11 6.80 7.43 -4.50
N TYR A 12 6.14 8.19 -5.37
CA TYR A 12 5.10 7.64 -6.25
C TYR A 12 5.66 6.61 -7.22
N ARG A 13 6.80 6.89 -7.87
CA ARG A 13 7.44 5.92 -8.78
C ARG A 13 7.82 4.64 -8.04
N ASN A 14 8.44 4.75 -6.87
CA ASN A 14 8.85 3.57 -6.12
C ASN A 14 7.65 2.79 -5.56
N ASN A 15 6.75 3.47 -4.86
CA ASN A 15 5.69 2.79 -4.11
C ASN A 15 4.52 2.39 -4.98
N VAL A 16 4.15 3.17 -6.00
CA VAL A 16 3.01 2.87 -6.87
C VAL A 16 3.47 2.10 -8.10
N THR A 17 4.33 2.69 -8.92
CA THR A 17 4.78 2.04 -10.17
C THR A 17 5.59 0.78 -9.90
N GLY A 18 6.52 0.82 -8.94
CA GLY A 18 7.31 -0.37 -8.57
C GLY A 18 6.45 -1.52 -8.06
N THR A 19 5.44 -1.24 -7.23
CA THR A 19 4.48 -2.26 -6.77
C THR A 19 3.66 -2.81 -7.93
N LEU A 20 3.18 -1.96 -8.84
CA LEU A 20 2.43 -2.40 -10.02
C LEU A 20 3.26 -3.36 -10.89
N THR A 21 4.49 -2.99 -11.24
CA THR A 21 5.39 -3.83 -12.04
C THR A 21 5.68 -5.18 -11.36
N LEU A 22 5.85 -5.18 -10.04
CA LEU A 22 6.05 -6.43 -9.29
C LEU A 22 4.80 -7.31 -9.34
N LEU A 23 3.62 -6.74 -9.15
CA LEU A 23 2.35 -7.48 -9.21
C LEU A 23 2.13 -8.08 -10.61
N GLU A 24 2.40 -7.33 -11.67
CA GLU A 24 2.33 -7.83 -13.05
C GLU A 24 3.28 -9.03 -13.26
N ALA A 25 4.53 -8.93 -12.79
CA ALA A 25 5.50 -10.02 -12.88
C ALA A 25 5.08 -11.25 -12.06
N MET A 26 4.51 -11.05 -10.87
CA MET A 26 3.97 -12.13 -10.04
C MET A 26 2.79 -12.83 -10.72
N CYS A 27 1.90 -12.07 -11.37
CA CYS A 27 0.79 -12.63 -12.14
C CYS A 27 1.31 -13.48 -13.31
N ALA A 28 2.28 -12.96 -14.07
CA ALA A 28 2.92 -13.70 -15.16
C ALA A 28 3.62 -14.98 -14.69
N ALA A 29 4.19 -14.98 -13.48
CA ALA A 29 4.85 -16.13 -12.86
C ALA A 29 3.88 -17.05 -12.09
N GLY A 30 2.58 -16.74 -12.02
CA GLY A 30 1.60 -17.51 -11.26
C GLY A 30 1.78 -17.48 -9.74
N ILE A 31 2.50 -16.49 -9.20
CA ILE A 31 2.73 -16.32 -7.77
C ILE A 31 1.49 -15.68 -7.14
N LYS A 32 0.88 -16.39 -6.18
CA LYS A 32 -0.41 -16.01 -5.57
C LYS A 32 -0.28 -15.25 -4.25
N ASN A 33 0.84 -15.46 -3.54
CA ASN A 33 1.04 -14.90 -2.22
C ASN A 33 1.89 -13.63 -2.32
N PHE A 34 1.39 -12.52 -1.78
CA PHE A 34 2.10 -11.25 -1.73
C PHE A 34 1.95 -10.62 -0.34
N VAL A 35 3.08 -10.33 0.30
CA VAL A 35 3.11 -9.61 1.58
C VAL A 35 3.58 -8.19 1.31
N PHE A 36 2.72 -7.21 1.57
CA PHE A 36 3.03 -5.79 1.39
C PHE A 36 3.33 -5.13 2.74
N SER A 37 4.52 -4.55 2.89
CA SER A 37 4.85 -3.73 4.06
C SER A 37 4.19 -2.35 3.96
N SER A 38 3.09 -2.19 4.70
CA SER A 38 2.33 -0.94 4.85
C SER A 38 2.93 -0.02 5.93
N THR A 39 2.25 1.07 6.25
CA THR A 39 2.66 2.05 7.25
C THR A 39 1.46 2.71 7.94
N CYS A 40 1.60 3.06 9.22
CA CYS A 40 0.60 3.84 9.96
C CYS A 40 0.43 5.27 9.39
N ALA A 41 1.37 5.75 8.56
CA ALA A 41 1.25 7.04 7.87
C ALA A 41 0.07 7.09 6.88
N THR A 42 -0.53 5.94 6.55
CA THR A 42 -1.79 5.86 5.78
C THR A 42 -3.00 6.40 6.55
N TYR A 43 -3.00 6.34 7.88
CA TYR A 43 -4.09 6.84 8.72
C TYR A 43 -4.02 8.34 9.00
N GLY A 44 -2.84 8.97 8.82
CA GLY A 44 -2.65 10.39 9.07
C GLY A 44 -2.70 10.72 10.56
N VAL A 45 -3.47 11.77 10.93
CA VAL A 45 -3.71 12.13 12.33
C VAL A 45 -4.93 11.36 12.81
N SER A 46 -4.69 10.24 13.53
CA SER A 46 -5.78 9.51 14.15
C SER A 46 -6.33 10.25 15.36
N GLN A 47 -7.65 10.17 15.55
CA GLN A 47 -8.35 10.72 16.71
C GLN A 47 -8.43 9.72 17.88
N GLU A 48 -8.10 8.45 17.63
CA GLU A 48 -8.21 7.36 18.61
C GLU A 48 -6.93 6.53 18.65
N ILE A 49 -6.45 6.27 19.87
CA ILE A 49 -5.26 5.46 20.15
C ILE A 49 -5.69 4.30 21.06
N PRO A 50 -5.39 3.04 20.73
CA PRO A 50 -4.55 2.58 19.61
C PRO A 50 -5.22 2.74 18.25
N ILE A 51 -4.40 2.98 17.21
CA ILE A 51 -4.87 3.02 15.81
C ILE A 51 -5.26 1.59 15.40
N THR A 52 -6.51 1.41 14.96
CA THR A 52 -7.02 0.12 14.47
C THR A 52 -7.20 0.14 12.95
N GLU A 53 -7.24 -1.02 12.31
CA GLU A 53 -7.39 -1.17 10.85
C GLU A 53 -8.75 -0.70 10.33
N ASN A 54 -9.74 -0.54 11.21
CA ASN A 54 -11.07 -0.03 10.88
C ASN A 54 -11.11 1.51 10.79
N GLN A 55 -10.05 2.19 11.19
CA GLN A 55 -10.00 3.65 11.14
C GLN A 55 -9.85 4.16 9.71
N PRO A 56 -10.42 5.35 9.39
CA PRO A 56 -10.32 5.90 8.05
C PRO A 56 -8.88 6.25 7.69
N GLN A 57 -8.43 5.80 6.51
CA GLN A 57 -7.10 6.10 6.00
C GLN A 57 -7.07 7.51 5.37
N LYS A 58 -6.53 8.48 6.12
CA LYS A 58 -6.43 9.90 5.72
C LYS A 58 -4.97 10.40 5.71
N PRO A 59 -4.13 9.96 4.75
CA PRO A 59 -2.71 10.28 4.76
C PRO A 59 -2.45 11.77 4.59
N ILE A 60 -1.62 12.33 5.47
CA ILE A 60 -1.27 13.76 5.50
C ILE A 60 0.02 14.12 4.74
N ASN A 61 0.74 13.12 4.21
CA ASN A 61 1.99 13.33 3.48
C ASN A 61 2.06 12.45 2.20
N PRO A 62 2.96 12.78 1.25
CA PRO A 62 3.08 12.03 -0.01
C PRO A 62 3.49 10.57 0.18
N TYR A 63 4.30 10.26 1.19
CA TYR A 63 4.69 8.88 1.52
C TYR A 63 3.47 8.00 1.86
N GLY A 64 2.63 8.46 2.80
CA GLY A 64 1.39 7.78 3.19
C GLY A 64 0.41 7.66 2.03
N LYS A 65 0.28 8.71 1.20
CA LYS A 65 -0.54 8.66 -0.03
C LYS A 65 -0.03 7.61 -1.01
N GLY A 66 1.28 7.55 -1.26
CA GLY A 66 1.88 6.57 -2.17
C GLY A 66 1.70 5.13 -1.69
N LYS A 67 1.84 4.88 -0.37
CA LYS A 67 1.59 3.57 0.23
C LYS A 67 0.11 3.17 0.14
N LEU A 68 -0.81 4.09 0.42
CA LEU A 68 -2.25 3.85 0.29
C LEU A 68 -2.64 3.51 -1.16
N MET A 69 -2.11 4.24 -2.14
CA MET A 69 -2.34 3.96 -3.55
C MET A 69 -1.83 2.58 -3.97
N ALA A 70 -0.65 2.18 -3.48
CA ALA A 70 -0.08 0.87 -3.75
C ALA A 70 -0.99 -0.27 -3.26
N ILE A 71 -1.57 -0.11 -2.05
CA ILE A 71 -2.52 -1.07 -1.47
C ILE A 71 -3.80 -1.14 -2.32
N ALA A 72 -4.36 0.00 -2.70
CA ALA A 72 -5.56 0.04 -3.53
C ALA A 72 -5.34 -0.64 -4.89
N LYS A 73 -4.17 -0.45 -5.52
CA LYS A 73 -3.85 -1.09 -6.81
C LYS A 73 -3.61 -2.59 -6.68
N ARG A 74 -3.07 -3.04 -5.54
CA ARG A 74 -3.02 -4.46 -5.23
C ARG A 74 -4.42 -5.08 -5.20
N GLU A 75 -5.36 -4.48 -4.49
CA GLU A 75 -6.72 -5.03 -4.39
C GLU A 75 -7.41 -5.10 -5.75
N GLU A 76 -7.27 -4.05 -6.55
CA GLU A 76 -7.83 -3.97 -7.90
C GLU A 76 -7.26 -5.08 -8.81
N LEU A 77 -5.94 -5.24 -8.87
CA LEU A 77 -5.30 -6.27 -9.70
C LEU A 77 -5.54 -7.68 -9.18
N HIS A 78 -5.58 -7.87 -7.87
CA HIS A 78 -5.85 -9.17 -7.27
C HIS A 78 -7.29 -9.61 -7.56
N GLN A 79 -8.28 -8.72 -7.50
CA GLN A 79 -9.67 -9.04 -7.87
C GLN A 79 -9.80 -9.43 -9.35
N LEU A 80 -9.06 -8.76 -10.24
CA LEU A 80 -9.10 -9.03 -11.68
C LEU A 80 -8.37 -10.33 -12.06
N THR A 81 -7.30 -10.68 -11.35
CA THR A 81 -6.43 -11.82 -11.71
C THR A 81 -6.73 -13.08 -10.89
N PHE A 82 -7.19 -12.93 -9.65
CA PHE A 82 -7.45 -14.02 -8.69
C PHE A 82 -8.75 -13.80 -7.91
N PRO A 83 -9.93 -13.80 -8.57
CA PRO A 83 -11.22 -13.45 -7.97
C PRO A 83 -11.69 -14.37 -6.82
N SER A 84 -11.05 -15.53 -6.62
CA SER A 84 -11.48 -16.58 -5.68
C SER A 84 -10.64 -16.69 -4.40
N GLN A 85 -9.67 -15.79 -4.16
CA GLN A 85 -8.75 -15.89 -3.00
C GLN A 85 -8.86 -14.69 -2.05
N THR A 86 -8.80 -14.97 -0.75
CA THR A 86 -8.80 -13.97 0.32
C THR A 86 -7.38 -13.44 0.51
N THR A 87 -7.17 -12.14 0.36
CA THR A 87 -5.87 -11.52 0.67
C THR A 87 -5.78 -11.15 2.14
N THR A 88 -4.71 -11.57 2.83
CA THR A 88 -4.42 -11.17 4.20
C THR A 88 -3.50 -9.96 4.19
N LEU A 89 -3.97 -8.82 4.70
CA LEU A 89 -3.15 -7.64 4.97
C LEU A 89 -2.52 -7.79 6.36
N GLU A 90 -1.22 -8.12 6.44
CA GLU A 90 -0.48 -7.99 7.69
C GLU A 90 0.22 -6.63 7.75
N CYS A 91 -0.29 -5.73 8.60
CA CYS A 91 0.39 -4.49 8.92
C CYS A 91 1.46 -4.76 9.99
N LYS A 92 2.68 -5.13 9.60
CA LYS A 92 3.79 -5.21 10.55
C LYS A 92 4.33 -3.81 10.81
N SER A 93 3.97 -3.26 11.98
CA SER A 93 4.70 -2.16 12.61
C SER A 93 6.13 -2.63 12.89
N LEU A 94 7.12 -2.02 12.24
CA LEU A 94 8.51 -2.08 12.69
C LEU A 94 8.69 -1.12 13.87
#